data_AF-A0A672K5Y7-F1
#
_entry.id   AF-A0A672K5Y7-F1
#
_cell.length_a   1.000
_cell.length_b   1.000
_cell.length_c   1.000
_cell.angle_alpha   90.00
_cell.angle_beta   90.00
_cell.angle_gamma   90.00
#
_symmetry.space_group_name_H-M   'P 1'
#
loop_
_entity.id
_entity.type
_entity.pdbx_description
1 polymer ?
#
loop_
_entity_poly.entity_id
_entity_poly.type
_entity_poly.pdbx_seq_one_letter_code
_entity_poly.pdbx_strand_id
1 'polypeptide(L)'
;KCNWRSTICIFLFLFLPGSNICTSQGASTCQQCLAVHPTCAWCFQEDFGQDVAGSSRCDLKKNLIEAGCRKEALEYPTSKMHVTENKDLSDKASGSTTDVTQIQPQSMHISLRPGEFINP
;
A
#
# COMPACT_ATOMS: atom_id res chain seq x y z
N LYS A 1 -34.99 13.97 15.67
CA LYS A 1 -34.97 15.35 16.17
C LYS A 1 -34.30 15.35 17.54
N CYS A 2 -32.96 15.38 17.58
CA CYS A 2 -32.23 15.51 18.85
C CYS A 2 -32.37 16.95 19.35
N ASN A 3 -32.83 17.08 20.59
CA ASN A 3 -33.26 18.35 21.15
C ASN A 3 -32.04 19.16 21.61
N TRP A 4 -31.89 20.33 21.02
CA TRP A 4 -30.89 21.35 21.31
C TRP A 4 -31.22 21.98 22.65
N ARG A 5 -30.48 21.65 23.72
CA ARG A 5 -30.32 22.45 24.97
C ARG A 5 -29.59 21.64 26.05
N SER A 6 -28.30 21.38 25.82
CA SER A 6 -27.30 21.47 26.88
C SER A 6 -25.94 21.51 26.20
N THR A 7 -25.37 22.69 26.19
CA THR A 7 -24.04 23.01 25.69
C THR A 7 -23.03 22.06 26.32
N ILE A 8 -22.11 21.51 25.51
CA ILE A 8 -21.02 20.60 25.88
C ILE A 8 -21.38 19.09 25.77
N CYS A 9 -21.82 18.67 24.57
CA CYS A 9 -21.16 17.50 23.99
C CYS A 9 -19.79 17.98 23.52
N ILE A 10 -18.84 18.09 24.47
CA ILE A 10 -17.43 18.06 24.11
C ILE A 10 -17.26 16.71 23.43
N PHE A 11 -17.33 16.72 22.10
CA PHE A 11 -16.58 15.79 21.29
C PHE A 11 -15.13 16.02 21.69
N LEU A 12 -14.66 15.31 22.72
CA LEU A 12 -13.26 14.97 22.88
C LEU A 12 -12.92 14.05 21.70
N PHE A 13 -12.94 14.60 20.49
CA PHE A 13 -12.01 14.20 19.45
C PHE A 13 -10.65 14.63 19.97
N LEU A 14 -10.12 13.83 20.91
CA LEU A 14 -8.70 13.78 21.16
C LEU A 14 -8.10 13.33 19.82
N PHE A 15 -7.76 14.29 18.96
CA PHE A 15 -6.85 14.03 17.86
C PHE A 15 -5.54 13.61 18.52
N LEU A 16 -5.34 12.29 18.63
CA LEU A 16 -4.07 11.71 19.05
C LEU A 16 -3.01 12.25 18.09
N PRO A 17 -2.09 13.13 18.54
CA PRO A 17 -1.06 13.66 17.67
C PRO A 17 -0.22 12.47 17.17
N GLY A 18 -0.13 12.31 15.85
CA GLY A 18 0.59 11.19 15.21
C GLY A 18 -0.29 10.09 14.62
N SER A 19 -1.62 10.11 14.82
CA SER A 19 -2.50 9.12 14.19
C SER A 19 -2.71 9.39 12.69
N ASN A 20 -2.73 8.33 11.89
CA ASN A 20 -3.02 8.38 10.44
C ASN A 20 -3.85 7.16 10.01
N ILE A 21 -4.08 7.00 8.70
CA ILE A 21 -4.91 5.92 8.16
C ILE A 21 -4.39 4.52 8.53
N CYS A 22 -3.08 4.34 8.71
CA CYS A 22 -2.47 3.05 9.03
C CYS A 22 -2.60 2.70 10.50
N THR A 23 -2.41 3.68 11.39
CA THR A 23 -2.45 3.48 12.85
C THR A 23 -3.88 3.48 13.39
N SER A 24 -4.81 4.19 12.75
CA SER A 24 -6.19 4.35 13.23
C SER A 24 -7.07 3.11 13.05
N GLN A 25 -6.66 2.15 12.22
CA GLN A 25 -7.45 0.95 11.90
C GLN A 25 -7.20 -0.23 12.86
N GLY A 26 -6.25 -0.10 13.80
CA GLY A 26 -6.00 -1.13 14.82
C GLY A 26 -5.55 -2.48 14.26
N ALA A 27 -4.83 -2.50 13.14
CA ALA A 27 -4.36 -3.73 12.51
C ALA A 27 -3.47 -4.54 13.46
N SER A 28 -3.89 -5.77 13.75
CA SER A 28 -3.18 -6.68 14.66
C SER A 28 -2.18 -7.61 13.96
N THR A 29 -2.27 -7.71 12.63
CA THR A 29 -1.40 -8.56 11.81
C THR A 29 -0.84 -7.79 10.61
N CYS A 30 0.30 -8.26 10.09
CA CYS A 30 0.90 -7.72 8.86
C CYS A 30 -0.11 -7.69 7.70
N GLN A 31 -0.81 -8.81 7.46
CA GLN A 31 -1.81 -8.88 6.39
C GLN A 31 -2.93 -7.85 6.55
N GLN A 32 -3.46 -7.66 7.77
CA GLN A 32 -4.46 -6.64 8.03
C GLN A 32 -3.92 -5.24 7.74
N CYS A 33 -2.69 -4.94 8.18
CA CYS A 33 -2.05 -3.66 7.96
C CYS A 33 -1.88 -3.33 6.47
N LEU A 34 -1.38 -4.29 5.69
CA LEU A 34 -1.12 -4.08 4.27
C LEU A 34 -2.41 -3.93 3.44
N ALA A 35 -3.52 -4.47 3.94
CA ALA A 35 -4.85 -4.31 3.34
C ALA A 35 -5.51 -2.97 3.64
N VAL A 36 -5.03 -2.19 4.63
CA VAL A 36 -5.61 -0.88 4.98
C VAL A 36 -5.46 0.13 3.84
N HIS A 37 -4.21 0.34 3.40
CA HIS A 37 -3.90 1.33 2.36
C HIS A 37 -2.51 1.06 1.74
N PRO A 38 -2.27 1.40 0.46
CA PRO A 38 -0.97 1.23 -0.20
C PRO A 38 0.21 1.96 0.46
N THR A 39 -0.05 2.99 1.26
CA THR A 39 1.01 3.75 1.96
C THR A 39 1.43 3.12 3.29
N CYS A 40 0.66 2.17 3.80
CA CYS A 40 0.97 1.51 5.07
C CYS A 40 2.13 0.53 4.93
N ALA A 41 2.88 0.32 5.99
CA ALA A 41 3.97 -0.62 6.08
C ALA A 41 3.85 -1.35 7.41
N TRP A 42 4.51 -2.51 7.51
CA TRP A 42 4.54 -3.28 8.74
C TRP A 42 5.98 -3.52 9.20
N CYS A 43 6.26 -3.29 10.48
CA CYS A 43 7.56 -3.64 11.07
C CYS A 43 7.48 -4.95 11.84
N PHE A 44 8.18 -5.99 11.37
CA PHE A 44 8.23 -7.29 12.03
C PHE A 44 9.43 -7.46 12.98
N GLN A 45 10.25 -6.43 13.16
CA GLN A 45 11.35 -6.43 14.13
C GLN A 45 10.84 -6.70 15.55
N GLU A 46 11.35 -7.74 16.21
CA GLU A 46 10.82 -8.21 17.51
C GLU A 46 10.86 -7.14 18.60
N ASP A 47 11.98 -6.42 18.69
CA ASP A 47 12.25 -5.36 19.67
C ASP A 47 11.60 -4.00 19.32
N PHE A 48 10.93 -3.89 18.16
CA PHE A 48 10.31 -2.64 17.73
C PHE A 48 9.17 -2.23 18.66
N GLY A 49 9.25 -0.99 19.17
CA GLY A 49 8.22 -0.40 20.02
C GLY A 49 8.24 -0.85 21.48
N GLN A 50 9.22 -1.65 21.91
CA GLN A 50 9.34 -2.05 23.32
C GLN A 50 9.65 -0.85 24.24
N ASP A 51 10.46 0.10 23.77
CA ASP A 51 10.87 1.27 24.56
C ASP A 51 9.92 2.46 24.45
N VAL A 52 8.96 2.43 23.51
CA VAL A 52 8.06 3.56 23.20
C VAL A 52 6.61 3.09 23.30
N ALA A 53 5.98 3.41 24.43
CA ALA A 53 4.56 3.14 24.63
C ALA A 53 3.71 3.77 23.51
N GLY A 54 2.87 2.96 22.87
CA GLY A 54 2.02 3.40 21.76
C GLY A 54 2.65 3.31 20.38
N SER A 55 3.87 2.76 20.26
CA SER A 55 4.45 2.39 18.96
C SER A 55 3.57 1.37 18.24
N SER A 56 3.10 1.73 17.04
CA SER A 56 2.35 0.82 16.17
C SER A 56 3.28 0.11 15.20
N ARG A 57 3.13 -1.21 15.07
CA ARG A 57 3.80 -1.99 14.01
C ARG A 57 3.26 -1.68 12.63
N CYS A 58 2.06 -1.12 12.54
CA CYS A 58 1.43 -0.67 11.30
C CYS A 58 1.41 0.86 11.23
N ASP A 59 2.18 1.44 10.32
CA ASP A 59 2.25 2.89 10.12
C ASP A 59 2.68 3.20 8.68
N LEU A 60 2.77 4.47 8.29
CA LEU A 60 3.44 4.89 7.07
C LEU A 60 4.90 4.41 7.09
N LYS A 61 5.38 3.94 5.93
CA LYS A 61 6.77 3.48 5.77
C LYS A 61 7.80 4.45 6.36
N LYS A 62 7.62 5.75 6.11
CA LYS A 62 8.52 6.80 6.60
C LYS A 62 8.56 6.83 8.13
N ASN A 63 7.40 6.80 8.79
CA ASN A 63 7.30 6.84 10.24
C ASN A 63 7.98 5.63 10.89
N LEU A 64 7.81 4.42 10.32
CA LEU A 64 8.47 3.22 10.84
C LEU A 64 9.99 3.30 10.75
N ILE A 65 10.52 3.85 9.65
CA ILE A 65 11.97 4.06 9.47
C ILE A 65 12.49 5.09 10.47
N GLU A 66 11.78 6.21 10.63
CA GLU A 66 12.15 7.26 11.61
C GLU A 66 12.07 6.76 13.06
N ALA A 67 11.14 5.83 13.34
CA ALA A 67 11.03 5.14 14.63
C ALA A 67 12.07 4.02 14.84
N GLY A 68 12.98 3.81 13.89
CA GLY A 68 14.09 2.85 14.04
C GLY A 68 13.82 1.44 13.53
N CYS A 69 12.74 1.20 12.76
CA CYS A 69 12.54 -0.09 12.11
C CYS A 69 13.64 -0.35 11.07
N ARG A 70 14.34 -1.48 11.22
CA ARG A 70 15.35 -1.93 10.26
C ARG A 70 14.73 -2.17 8.89
N LYS A 71 15.44 -1.84 7.82
CA LYS A 71 14.94 -1.99 6.43
C LYS A 71 14.65 -3.44 6.09
N GLU A 72 15.44 -4.35 6.65
CA GLU A 72 15.30 -5.81 6.48
C GLU A 72 14.08 -6.35 7.22
N ALA A 73 13.60 -5.61 8.22
CA ALA A 73 12.44 -5.96 9.05
C ALA A 73 11.15 -5.21 8.63
N LEU A 74 11.20 -4.52 7.50
CA LEU A 74 10.11 -3.67 7.00
C LEU A 74 9.38 -4.38 5.85
N GLU A 75 8.12 -4.72 6.07
CA GLU A 75 7.21 -5.20 5.04
C GLU A 75 6.52 -4.03 4.36
N TYR A 76 6.86 -3.82 3.09
CA TYR A 76 6.26 -2.79 2.24
C TYR A 76 6.26 -3.26 0.77
N PRO A 77 5.38 -4.21 0.40
CA PRO A 77 5.22 -4.59 -1.00
C PRO A 77 4.76 -3.38 -1.80
N THR A 78 5.23 -3.27 -3.04
CA THR A 78 4.84 -2.24 -3.99
C THR A 78 4.33 -2.92 -5.24
N SER A 79 3.34 -2.32 -5.89
CA SER A 79 2.86 -2.83 -7.16
C SER A 79 3.95 -2.71 -8.24
N LYS A 80 4.07 -3.73 -9.10
CA LYS A 80 5.07 -3.79 -10.17
C LYS A 80 4.44 -4.36 -11.44
N MET A 81 4.85 -3.82 -12.58
CA MET A 81 4.54 -4.36 -13.90
C MET A 81 5.83 -4.57 -14.67
N HIS A 82 5.94 -5.71 -15.35
CA HIS A 82 7.01 -5.96 -16.28
C HIS A 82 6.50 -6.63 -17.55
N VAL A 83 6.97 -6.14 -18.69
CA VAL A 83 6.65 -6.69 -20.00
C VAL A 83 7.49 -7.95 -20.20
N THR A 84 6.83 -9.06 -20.52
CA THR A 84 7.47 -10.36 -20.77
C THR A 84 7.59 -10.66 -22.27
N GLU A 85 6.76 -10.05 -23.11
CA GLU A 85 6.85 -10.14 -24.56
C GLU A 85 6.46 -8.80 -25.22
N ASN A 86 7.36 -8.25 -26.05
CA ASN A 86 7.22 -6.92 -26.65
C ASN A 86 7.68 -6.85 -28.12
N LYS A 87 7.17 -7.75 -28.97
CA LYS A 87 7.38 -7.71 -30.41
C LYS A 87 6.82 -6.42 -31.00
N ASP A 88 7.50 -5.88 -32.00
CA ASP A 88 7.04 -4.69 -32.72
C ASP A 88 5.80 -4.98 -33.57
N LEU A 89 4.98 -3.96 -33.77
CA LEU A 89 3.84 -4.03 -34.68
C LEU A 89 4.30 -4.28 -36.12
N SER A 90 3.53 -5.05 -36.86
CA SER A 90 3.85 -5.35 -38.27
C SER A 90 3.39 -4.22 -39.20
N ASP A 91 4.30 -3.74 -40.07
CA ASP A 91 4.01 -2.64 -41.01
C ASP A 91 3.04 -3.01 -42.15
N LYS A 92 2.94 -4.31 -42.48
CA LYS A 92 2.06 -4.82 -43.56
C LYS A 92 1.49 -6.18 -43.17
N ALA A 93 0.23 -6.44 -43.52
CA ALA A 93 -0.37 -7.77 -43.49
C ALA A 93 0.09 -8.65 -44.68
N SER A 94 1.39 -8.65 -44.98
CA SER A 94 1.95 -9.38 -46.13
C SER A 94 2.89 -10.47 -45.62
N GLY A 95 2.38 -11.69 -45.57
CA GLY A 95 3.03 -12.88 -45.03
C GLY A 95 2.00 -13.92 -44.60
N SER A 96 2.44 -15.00 -43.93
CA SER A 96 1.54 -15.91 -43.21
C SER A 96 0.78 -15.14 -42.13
N THR A 97 -0.50 -15.44 -41.90
CA THR A 97 -1.30 -14.79 -40.85
C THR A 97 -0.75 -14.99 -39.44
N THR A 98 0.19 -15.92 -39.27
CA THR A 98 0.87 -16.23 -38.01
C THR A 98 1.94 -15.22 -37.59
N ASP A 99 2.44 -14.39 -38.53
CA ASP A 99 3.59 -13.51 -38.29
C ASP A 99 3.18 -12.03 -38.15
N VAL A 100 1.87 -11.74 -38.17
CA VAL A 100 1.33 -10.39 -38.04
C VAL A 100 1.11 -10.06 -36.57
N THR A 101 1.83 -9.06 -36.07
CA THR A 101 1.70 -8.54 -34.69
C THR A 101 0.88 -7.25 -34.71
N GLN A 102 -0.30 -7.26 -34.09
CA GLN A 102 -1.22 -6.12 -34.05
C GLN A 102 -1.36 -5.49 -32.66
N ILE A 103 -0.83 -6.13 -31.62
CA ILE A 103 -0.90 -5.68 -30.23
C ILE A 103 0.52 -5.71 -29.67
N GLN A 104 0.90 -4.63 -28.99
CA GLN A 104 2.18 -4.48 -28.30
C GLN A 104 1.92 -3.78 -26.95
N PRO A 105 2.43 -4.31 -25.82
CA PRO A 105 3.11 -5.59 -25.66
C PRO A 105 2.15 -6.78 -25.81
N GLN A 106 2.69 -7.98 -26.07
CA GLN A 106 1.89 -9.21 -26.20
C GLN A 106 1.67 -9.88 -24.84
N SER A 107 2.62 -9.69 -23.92
CA SER A 107 2.55 -10.31 -22.60
C SER A 107 3.19 -9.44 -21.54
N MET A 108 2.58 -9.44 -20.37
CA MET A 108 2.98 -8.65 -19.23
C MET A 108 2.60 -9.36 -17.94
N HIS A 109 3.47 -9.25 -16.93
CA HIS A 109 3.22 -9.75 -15.59
C HIS A 109 3.06 -8.57 -14.65
N ILE A 110 1.95 -8.57 -13.90
CA ILE A 110 1.61 -7.54 -12.94
C ILE A 110 1.48 -8.16 -11.55
N SER A 111 2.18 -7.59 -10.58
CA SER A 111 1.98 -7.85 -9.16
C SER A 111 1.32 -6.62 -8.54
N LEU A 112 0.10 -6.75 -8.02
CA LEU A 112 -0.64 -5.65 -7.43
C LEU A 112 -0.72 -5.78 -5.91
N ARG A 113 -0.50 -4.66 -5.24
CA ARG A 113 -0.83 -4.47 -3.85
C ARG A 113 -2.32 -4.09 -3.71
N PRO A 114 -3.03 -4.56 -2.67
CA PRO A 114 -4.40 -4.13 -2.43
C PRO A 114 -4.55 -2.60 -2.39
N GLY A 115 -5.50 -2.07 -3.16
CA GLY A 115 -5.82 -0.65 -3.23
C GLY A 115 -4.88 0.21 -4.09
N GLU A 116 -3.84 -0.38 -4.69
CA GLU A 116 -2.93 0.33 -5.60
C GLU A 116 -3.30 0.04 -7.06
N PHE A 117 -3.17 1.06 -7.92
CA PHE A 117 -3.41 0.93 -9.36
C PHE A 117 -2.10 1.20 -10.11
N ILE A 118 -1.82 0.42 -11.15
CA ILE A 118 -0.73 0.68 -12.09
C ILE A 118 -1.34 1.22 -13.38
N ASN A 119 -0.73 2.26 -13.94
CA ASN A 119 -1.04 2.69 -15.29
C ASN A 119 -0.06 1.97 -16.26
N PRO A 120 -0.56 1.04 -17.08
CA PRO A 120 0.27 0.26 -18.00
C PRO A 120 0.82 1.08 -19.16
#